data_AF-A0A9D4N197-F1
#
_entry.id   AF-A0A9D4N197-F1
#
_cell.length_a   1.000
_cell.length_b   1.000
_cell.length_c   1.000
_cell.angle_alpha   90.00
_cell.angle_beta   90.00
_cell.angle_gamma   90.00
#
_symmetry.space_group_name_H-M   'P 1'
#
loop_
_entity.id
_entity.type
_entity.pdbx_description
1 polymer ?
#
loop_
_entity_poly.entity_id
_entity_poly.type
_entity_poly.pdbx_seq_one_letter_code
_entity_poly.pdbx_strand_id
1 'polypeptide(L)' 'MTLPFLPAAHIRETFAALRDRANTPQLDALVTYMDRQWFQHGLFNPEHWSILRRSVRTNNDVEGK' A
#
# COMPACT_ATOMS: atom_id res chain seq x y z
N MET A 1 -9.79 6.53 -1.79
CA MET A 1 -10.05 5.08 -1.85
C MET A 1 -8.83 4.36 -1.31
N THR A 2 -9.05 3.34 -0.51
CA THR A 2 -8.05 2.67 0.34
C THR A 2 -7.39 1.53 -0.44
N LEU A 3 -6.09 1.66 -0.75
CA LEU A 3 -5.27 0.65 -1.46
C LEU A 3 -5.46 -0.80 -0.97
N PRO A 4 -5.63 -1.07 0.34
CA PRO A 4 -5.80 -2.44 0.84
C PRO A 4 -7.01 -3.21 0.28
N PHE A 5 -8.01 -2.51 -0.24
CA PHE A 5 -9.24 -3.15 -0.73
C PHE A 5 -9.13 -3.60 -2.20
N LEU A 6 -8.00 -3.34 -2.85
CA LEU A 6 -7.75 -3.80 -4.21
C LEU A 6 -7.20 -5.24 -4.22
N PRO A 7 -7.42 -6.02 -5.29
CA PRO A 7 -6.64 -7.22 -5.52
C PRO A 7 -5.16 -6.87 -5.51
N ALA A 8 -4.30 -7.71 -4.91
CA ALA A 8 -2.87 -7.45 -4.79
C ALA A 8 -2.22 -7.04 -6.13
N ALA A 9 -2.65 -7.67 -7.23
CA ALA A 9 -2.20 -7.35 -8.59
C ALA A 9 -2.46 -5.89 -9.02
N HIS A 10 -3.54 -5.26 -8.54
CA HIS A 10 -3.91 -3.88 -8.91
C HIS A 10 -3.38 -2.82 -7.93
N ILE A 11 -2.85 -3.23 -6.78
CA ILE A 11 -2.36 -2.30 -5.75
C ILE A 11 -1.21 -1.44 -6.29
N ARG A 12 -0.26 -2.06 -6.99
CA ARG A 12 0.94 -1.36 -7.49
C ARG A 12 0.61 -0.35 -8.59
N GLU A 13 -0.26 -0.74 -9.52
CA GLU A 13 -0.74 0.14 -10.59
C GLU A 13 -1.52 1.33 -10.02
N THR A 14 -2.43 1.07 -9.07
CA THR A 14 -3.22 2.14 -8.46
C THR A 14 -2.34 3.08 -7.63
N PHE A 15 -1.33 2.56 -6.94
CA PHE A 15 -0.36 3.37 -6.22
C PHE A 15 0.46 4.27 -7.15
N ALA A 16 0.88 3.77 -8.32
CA ALA A 16 1.56 4.60 -9.31
C ALA A 16 0.68 5.78 -9.78
N ALA A 17 -0.60 5.52 -10.07
CA ALA A 17 -1.54 6.58 -10.43
C ALA A 17 -1.78 7.61 -9.29
N LEU A 18 -1.68 7.19 -8.02
CA LEU A 18 -1.74 8.10 -6.87
C LEU A 18 -0.47 8.94 -6.74
N ARG A 19 0.69 8.35 -7.00
CA ARG A 19 1.98 9.05 -7.00
C ARG A 19 2.01 10.15 -8.06
N ASP A 20 1.52 9.88 -9.26
CA ASP A 20 1.45 10.89 -10.33
C ASP A 20 0.54 12.09 -9.99
N ARG A 21 -0.39 11.88 -9.06
CA ARG A 21 -1.32 12.92 -8.57
C ARG A 21 -0.82 13.63 -7.31
N ALA A 22 0.28 13.18 -6.71
CA ALA A 22 0.88 13.79 -5.52
C ALA A 22 1.66 15.06 -5.89
N ASN A 23 0.91 16.14 -6.14
CA ASN A 23 1.46 17.40 -6.67
C ASN A 23 1.86 18.43 -5.60
N THR A 24 1.83 18.06 -4.32
CA THR A 24 2.30 18.91 -3.22
C THR A 24 3.53 18.27 -2.55
N PRO A 25 4.46 19.06 -1.99
CA PRO A 25 5.66 18.53 -1.33
C PRO A 25 5.33 17.55 -0.19
N GLN A 26 4.23 17.77 0.53
CA GLN A 26 3.79 16.91 1.62
C GLN A 26 3.26 15.58 1.11
N LEU A 27 2.51 15.59 0.01
CA LEU A 27 2.02 14.36 -0.62
C LEU A 27 3.16 13.60 -1.28
N ASP A 28 4.11 14.28 -1.92
CA ASP A 28 5.31 13.66 -2.51
C ASP A 28 6.17 12.96 -1.45
N ALA A 29 6.40 13.62 -0.30
CA ALA A 29 7.10 13.02 0.83
C ALA A 29 6.37 11.77 1.36
N LEU A 30 5.03 11.82 1.45
CA LEU A 30 4.21 10.69 1.90
C LEU A 30 4.28 9.51 0.92
N VAL A 31 4.05 9.73 -0.38
CA VAL A 31 4.10 8.64 -1.36
C VAL A 31 5.51 8.08 -1.51
N THR A 32 6.55 8.90 -1.37
CA THR A 32 7.95 8.43 -1.34
C THR A 32 8.21 7.53 -0.13
N TYR A 33 7.71 7.89 1.05
CA TYR A 33 7.79 7.04 2.23
C TYR A 33 7.06 5.70 2.03
N MET A 34 5.83 5.75 1.51
CA MET A 34 5.03 4.55 1.24
C MET A 34 5.71 3.64 0.21
N ASP A 35 6.27 4.18 -0.87
CA ASP A 35 7.01 3.40 -1.88
C ASP A 35 8.16 2.62 -1.23
N ARG A 36 8.97 3.32 -0.42
CA ARG A 36 10.11 2.71 0.28
C ARG A 36 9.69 1.65 1.29
N GLN A 37 8.70 1.94 2.14
CA GLN A 37 8.36 1.08 3.27
C GLN A 37 7.38 -0.05 2.90
N TRP A 38 6.46 0.19 1.96
CA TRP A 38 5.35 -0.74 1.69
C TRP A 38 5.51 -1.50 0.37
N PHE A 39 6.39 -1.04 -0.54
CA PHE A 39 6.58 -1.69 -1.84
C PHE A 39 8.01 -2.17 -2.07
N GLN A 40 9.01 -1.46 -1.54
CA GLN A 40 10.42 -1.84 -1.67
C GLN A 40 10.94 -2.67 -0.49
N HIS A 41 10.35 -2.52 0.70
CA HIS A 41 10.72 -3.30 1.87
C HIS A 41 10.12 -4.72 1.82
N GLY A 42 10.96 -5.75 1.92
CA GLY A 42 10.54 -7.15 1.78
C GLY A 42 9.55 -7.67 2.83
N LEU A 43 9.40 -6.96 3.95
CA LEU A 43 8.47 -7.35 5.04
C LEU A 43 6.99 -7.06 4.72
N PHE A 44 6.70 -6.03 3.91
CA PHE A 44 5.34 -5.51 3.71
C PHE A 44 4.84 -5.68 2.27
N ASN A 45 5.05 -6.86 1.67
CA ASN A 45 4.60 -7.14 0.31
C ASN A 45 3.07 -6.91 0.15
N PRO A 46 2.58 -6.24 -0.93
CA PRO A 46 1.16 -6.05 -1.25
C PRO A 46 0.24 -7.26 -1.04
N GLU A 47 0.74 -8.48 -1.22
CA GLU A 47 0.00 -9.71 -0.99
C GLU A 47 -0.36 -9.95 0.49
N HIS A 48 0.41 -9.38 1.42
CA HIS A 48 0.23 -9.54 2.86
C HIS A 48 -0.81 -8.58 3.45
N TRP A 49 -1.04 -7.43 2.83
CA TRP A 49 -1.95 -6.40 3.33
C TRP A 49 -3.16 -6.11 2.41
N SER A 50 -3.28 -6.80 1.27
CA SER A 50 -4.54 -6.87 0.54
C SER A 50 -5.58 -7.59 1.41
N ILE A 51 -6.64 -6.86 1.78
CA ILE A 51 -7.75 -7.38 2.59
C ILE A 51 -8.94 -7.82 1.73
N LEU A 52 -8.81 -7.73 0.40
CA LEU A 52 -9.85 -8.20 -0.51
C LEU A 52 -10.04 -9.72 -0.33
N ARG A 53 -11.25 -10.13 0.07
CA ARG A 53 -11.64 -11.51 0.44
C ARG A 53 -11.11 -12.04 1.79
N ARG A 54 -10.61 -11.19 2.69
CA ARG A 54 -10.36 -11.59 4.10
C ARG A 54 -11.57 -11.27 4.99
N SER A 55 -12.03 -12.25 5.76
CA SER A 55 -13.27 -12.20 6.57
C SER A 55 -13.18 -11.28 7.79
N VAL A 56 -11.97 -11.02 8.32
CA VAL A 56 -11.74 -10.21 9.52
C VAL A 56 -10.41 -9.45 9.39
N ARG A 57 -10.39 -8.16 9.74
CA ARG A 57 -9.13 -7.43 9.97
C ARG A 57 -8.57 -7.86 11.32
N THR A 58 -7.44 -8.56 11.33
CA THR A 58 -6.62 -8.67 12.54
C THR A 58 -5.48 -7.67 12.46
N ASN A 59 -5.14 -7.01 13.57
CA ASN A 59 -3.98 -6.12 13.72
C ASN A 59 -2.68 -6.70 13.13
N ASN A 60 -2.59 -8.03 13.09
CA ASN A 60 -1.46 -8.81 12.60
C ASN A 60 -1.08 -8.61 11.12
N ASP A 61 -1.92 -7.94 10.31
CA ASP A 61 -1.61 -7.64 8.90
C ASP A 61 -0.84 -6.32 8.71
N VAL A 62 -0.68 -5.53 9.79
CA VAL A 62 0.00 -4.23 9.78
C VAL A 62 1.31 -4.22 10.58
N GLU A 63 1.59 -5.28 11.34
CA GLU A 63 2.73 -5.29 12.27
C GLU A 63 4.03 -5.83 11.66
N GLY A 64 3.98 -6.51 10.50
CA GLY A 64 5.15 -7.22 9.99
C GLY A 64 5.55 -8.38 10.92
N LYS A 65 6.05 -9.48 10.35
CA LYS A 65 6.68 -10.54 11.15
C LYS A 65 8.19 -10.38 11.15
#